data_AF-W6SKP1-F1
#
_entry.id   AF-W6SKP1-F1
#
_cell.length_a   1.000
_cell.length_b   1.000
_cell.length_c   1.000
_cell.angle_alpha   90.00
_cell.angle_beta   90.00
_cell.angle_gamma   90.00
#
_symmetry.space_group_name_H-M   'P 1'
#
loop_
_entity.id
_entity.type
_entity.pdbx_description
1 polymer ?
#
loop_
_entity_poly.entity_id
_entity_poly.type
_entity_poly.pdbx_seq_one_letter_code
_entity_poly.pdbx_strand_id
1 'polypeptide(L)'
;MKSLKKALSAVLVYLTVFNLTPITAMASEDLPKYLDVKNDILNDVITYKDKAFVTYSKEVKNPNYNGTYNNEIVIKDNIALLSNGSLENINGIDADKIGLFSITDVNENKINFMHQIYNDDSKNGIKTEYYKYDMETNKLKKLKAESENANLGTELLSKVNKKFNTNYGSDYTTREYESNVYNNGNCVGKKFMLEVTNVKNNSTVIFQGIYNDDFQYISQTSSLNIEFDKNGSMIIKELSDDNDLKILKYKNNKLVNKATLTGDENSMLWDSFVDGDSVYLWKYDVNTSLELVRYILKDGKYVYSDSYGSNVIDITKDNKGNLWALRKENAKVFVSEIDDGTFTYRYQVSPIMTSLSIYDRDNFVVSGLGGYTQVNVQRDSNDNVILNNTTNNTTQPQYNNTGSSTNTIDNINSIKGETNNSRKIGEKESIPKTGSPVNSSTMIILSLLSLLGGTILLRKH
;
A
#
# COMPACT_ATOMS: atom_id res chain seq x y z
N MET A 1 22.72 -49.27 -44.57
CA MET A 1 21.40 -48.61 -44.81
C MET A 1 20.30 -48.99 -43.81
N LYS A 2 20.14 -50.26 -43.41
CA LYS A 2 19.06 -50.66 -42.46
C LYS A 2 19.15 -49.98 -41.09
N SER A 3 20.35 -49.72 -40.57
CA SER A 3 20.59 -49.03 -39.29
C SER A 3 20.24 -47.54 -39.35
N LEU A 4 20.61 -46.85 -40.44
CA LEU A 4 20.30 -45.43 -40.64
C LEU A 4 18.79 -45.19 -40.79
N LYS A 5 18.08 -46.09 -41.51
CA LYS A 5 16.62 -46.04 -41.61
C LYS A 5 15.97 -46.21 -40.24
N LYS A 6 16.44 -47.14 -39.40
CA LYS A 6 15.94 -47.29 -38.02
C LYS A 6 16.17 -46.04 -37.17
N ALA A 7 17.34 -45.39 -37.27
CA ALA A 7 17.63 -44.17 -36.52
C ALA A 7 16.73 -42.99 -36.95
N LEU A 8 16.56 -42.78 -38.26
CA LEU A 8 15.67 -41.75 -38.79
C LEU A 8 14.20 -42.00 -38.47
N SER A 9 13.75 -43.25 -38.54
CA SER A 9 12.38 -43.63 -38.15
C SER A 9 12.14 -43.39 -36.66
N ALA A 10 13.12 -43.65 -35.79
CA ALA A 10 13.00 -43.39 -34.35
C ALA A 10 12.90 -41.89 -34.06
N VAL A 11 13.68 -41.05 -34.74
CA VAL A 11 13.61 -39.58 -34.63
C VAL A 11 12.26 -39.05 -35.14
N LEU A 12 11.76 -39.59 -36.25
CA LEU A 12 10.44 -39.23 -36.77
C LEU A 12 9.32 -39.65 -35.85
N VAL A 13 9.33 -40.87 -35.32
CA VAL A 13 8.34 -41.33 -34.34
C VAL A 13 8.41 -40.49 -33.07
N TYR A 14 9.61 -40.16 -32.58
CA TYR A 14 9.79 -39.25 -31.44
C TYR A 14 9.16 -37.88 -31.72
N LEU A 15 9.45 -37.26 -32.87
CA LEU A 15 8.85 -35.99 -33.28
C LEU A 15 7.34 -36.08 -33.49
N THR A 16 6.84 -37.20 -34.00
CA THR A 16 5.40 -37.38 -34.24
C THR A 16 4.67 -37.58 -32.91
N VAL A 17 5.24 -38.34 -31.97
CA VAL A 17 4.68 -38.52 -30.61
C VAL A 17 4.75 -37.22 -29.81
N PHE A 18 5.82 -36.43 -29.93
CA PHE A 18 5.93 -35.12 -29.28
C PHE A 18 4.97 -34.06 -29.87
N ASN A 19 4.61 -34.20 -31.15
CA ASN A 19 3.63 -33.31 -31.80
C ASN A 19 2.17 -33.82 -31.72
N LEU A 20 1.97 -35.12 -31.46
CA LEU A 20 0.64 -35.76 -31.31
C LEU A 20 0.25 -36.04 -29.86
N THR A 21 1.16 -35.93 -28.89
CA THR A 21 0.72 -35.65 -27.52
C THR A 21 -0.20 -34.46 -27.64
N PRO A 22 -1.46 -34.55 -27.19
CA PRO A 22 -2.25 -33.35 -27.07
C PRO A 22 -1.37 -32.44 -26.23
N ILE A 23 -0.94 -31.33 -26.83
CA ILE A 23 -0.82 -30.11 -26.06
C ILE A 23 -2.23 -29.99 -25.54
N THR A 24 -2.52 -30.60 -24.38
CA THR A 24 -3.50 -30.07 -23.46
C THR A 24 -3.17 -28.61 -23.51
N ALA A 25 -4.05 -27.85 -24.15
CA ALA A 25 -4.05 -26.42 -24.00
C ALA A 25 -4.08 -26.27 -22.47
N MET A 26 -2.90 -26.14 -21.87
CA MET A 26 -2.77 -25.46 -20.60
C MET A 26 -3.50 -24.18 -20.92
N ALA A 27 -4.69 -24.05 -20.31
CA ALA A 27 -5.51 -22.87 -20.42
C ALA A 27 -4.52 -21.71 -20.42
N SER A 28 -4.47 -20.95 -21.51
CA SER A 28 -3.48 -19.88 -21.65
C SER A 28 -3.59 -19.08 -20.37
N GLU A 29 -2.58 -19.12 -19.51
CA GLU A 29 -2.54 -18.23 -18.37
C GLU A 29 -2.69 -16.85 -19.00
N ASP A 30 -3.81 -16.18 -18.71
CA ASP A 30 -4.08 -14.86 -19.25
C ASP A 30 -2.84 -14.01 -18.99
N LEU A 31 -2.17 -13.58 -20.06
CA LEU A 31 -0.95 -12.81 -19.94
C LEU A 31 -1.21 -11.60 -19.03
N PRO A 32 -0.29 -11.27 -18.09
CA PRO A 32 -0.50 -10.14 -17.19
C PRO A 32 -0.81 -8.86 -17.95
N LYS A 33 -1.89 -8.19 -17.58
CA LYS A 33 -2.30 -6.93 -18.21
C LYS A 33 -1.40 -5.80 -17.71
N TYR A 34 -0.83 -5.01 -18.63
CA TYR A 34 -0.08 -3.80 -18.27
C TYR A 34 -1.03 -2.64 -18.02
N LEU A 35 -0.88 -1.97 -16.87
CA LEU A 35 -1.74 -0.86 -16.46
C LEU A 35 -1.04 0.49 -16.60
N ASP A 36 -1.79 1.49 -17.08
CA ASP A 36 -1.30 2.85 -17.26
C ASP A 36 -1.16 3.60 -15.93
N VAL A 37 -0.20 4.52 -15.87
CA VAL A 37 0.11 5.34 -14.68
C VAL A 37 -0.56 6.70 -14.78
N LYS A 38 -1.07 7.18 -13.64
CA LYS A 38 -1.55 8.53 -13.42
C LYS A 38 -0.62 9.26 -12.47
N ASN A 39 -0.45 10.57 -12.65
CA ASN A 39 0.65 11.31 -12.04
C ASN A 39 0.36 11.84 -10.62
N ASP A 40 -0.84 11.65 -10.07
CA ASP A 40 -1.11 12.08 -8.69
C ASP A 40 -0.41 11.15 -7.69
N ILE A 41 0.25 11.72 -6.68
CA ILE A 41 0.96 10.94 -5.66
C ILE A 41 -0.02 10.64 -4.53
N LEU A 42 -0.44 9.37 -4.45
CA LEU A 42 -1.28 8.88 -3.36
C LEU A 42 -0.39 8.43 -2.20
N ASN A 43 -0.68 8.90 -0.99
CA ASN A 43 0.08 8.58 0.21
C ASN A 43 -0.51 7.32 0.90
N ASP A 44 -1.81 7.34 1.21
CA ASP A 44 -2.57 6.22 1.75
C ASP A 44 -3.78 5.90 0.87
N VAL A 45 -4.11 4.62 0.73
CA VAL A 45 -5.25 4.16 -0.09
C VAL A 45 -6.01 3.03 0.57
N ILE A 46 -7.33 3.19 0.71
CA ILE A 46 -8.25 2.12 1.10
C ILE A 46 -9.29 1.93 0.01
N THR A 47 -9.37 0.73 -0.55
CA THR A 47 -10.23 0.42 -1.69
C THR A 47 -11.52 -0.25 -1.25
N TYR A 48 -12.68 0.27 -1.64
CA TYR A 48 -14.00 -0.33 -1.42
C TYR A 48 -14.78 -0.44 -2.72
N LYS A 49 -14.99 -1.68 -3.20
CA LYS A 49 -15.65 -1.92 -4.49
C LYS A 49 -15.01 -1.04 -5.58
N ASP A 50 -15.82 -0.31 -6.34
CA ASP A 50 -15.42 0.55 -7.44
C ASP A 50 -14.88 1.92 -7.01
N LYS A 51 -14.44 2.08 -5.76
CA LYS A 51 -13.98 3.37 -5.21
C LYS A 51 -12.80 3.16 -4.27
N ALA A 52 -12.02 4.21 -4.04
CA ALA A 52 -11.03 4.21 -2.97
C ALA A 52 -11.05 5.53 -2.20
N PHE A 53 -10.86 5.47 -0.89
CA PHE A 53 -10.60 6.64 -0.07
C PHE A 53 -9.09 6.84 -0.02
N VAL A 54 -8.62 8.04 -0.37
CA VAL A 54 -7.20 8.30 -0.55
C VAL A 54 -6.76 9.57 0.17
N THR A 55 -5.55 9.54 0.71
CA THR A 55 -4.76 10.75 0.96
C THR A 55 -3.84 10.97 -0.22
N TYR A 56 -3.63 12.22 -0.62
CA TYR A 56 -2.74 12.55 -1.72
C TYR A 56 -2.05 13.88 -1.51
N SER A 57 -0.81 13.95 -1.97
CA SER A 57 0.03 15.14 -1.90
C SER A 57 -0.26 16.04 -3.10
N LYS A 58 -0.53 17.33 -2.87
CA LYS A 58 -0.65 18.33 -3.94
C LYS A 58 0.26 19.51 -3.65
N GLU A 59 1.03 19.91 -4.66
CA GLU A 59 1.78 21.15 -4.62
C GLU A 59 0.82 22.34 -4.61
N VAL A 60 0.91 23.16 -3.56
CA VAL A 60 0.17 24.41 -3.45
C VAL A 60 1.18 25.56 -3.47
N LYS A 61 0.98 26.49 -4.41
CA LYS A 61 1.68 27.77 -4.37
C LYS A 61 1.07 28.59 -3.23
N ASN A 62 1.83 28.85 -2.17
CA ASN A 62 1.37 29.67 -1.07
C ASN A 62 1.75 31.15 -1.31
N PRO A 63 0.79 32.04 -1.66
CA PRO A 63 1.08 33.46 -1.84
C PRO A 63 1.30 34.22 -0.52
N ASN A 64 1.03 33.62 0.64
CA ASN A 64 1.01 34.31 1.95
C ASN A 64 2.13 33.87 2.92
N TYR A 65 3.10 33.08 2.46
CA TYR A 65 4.24 32.72 3.30
C TYR A 65 5.22 33.90 3.38
N ASN A 66 5.08 34.73 4.42
CA ASN A 66 5.94 35.90 4.71
C ASN A 66 7.33 35.50 5.28
N GLY A 67 7.93 34.44 4.74
CA GLY A 67 9.33 34.12 4.93
C GLY A 67 10.19 34.75 3.83
N THR A 68 11.51 34.86 4.05
CA THR A 68 12.48 35.42 3.09
C THR A 68 12.58 34.67 1.76
N TYR A 69 11.86 33.55 1.60
CA TYR A 69 11.77 32.72 0.40
C TYR A 69 10.40 32.88 -0.26
N ASN A 70 10.22 33.99 -0.98
CA ASN A 70 9.09 34.15 -1.91
C ASN A 70 9.21 33.05 -2.98
N ASN A 71 8.34 32.03 -2.91
CA ASN A 71 8.15 30.86 -3.81
C ASN A 71 8.39 29.46 -3.19
N GLU A 72 8.21 29.26 -1.89
CA GLU A 72 8.16 27.89 -1.35
C GLU A 72 6.92 27.14 -1.89
N ILE A 73 7.18 26.06 -2.64
CA ILE A 73 6.18 25.05 -2.96
C ILE A 73 5.87 24.32 -1.65
N VAL A 74 4.65 24.51 -1.13
CA VAL A 74 4.19 23.78 0.05
C VAL A 74 3.48 22.52 -0.45
N ILE A 75 3.95 21.36 0.00
CA ILE A 75 3.22 20.11 -0.22
C ILE A 75 2.09 20.07 0.80
N LYS A 76 0.86 19.99 0.30
CA LYS A 76 -0.32 19.82 1.13
C LYS A 76 -0.91 18.44 0.93
N ASP A 77 -1.06 17.71 2.01
CA ASP A 77 -1.86 16.50 2.02
C ASP A 77 -3.34 16.87 1.93
N ASN A 78 -4.05 16.18 1.05
CA ASN A 78 -5.48 16.30 0.83
C ASN A 78 -6.12 14.92 0.90
N ILE A 79 -7.44 14.90 0.96
CA ILE A 79 -8.23 13.68 0.97
C ILE A 79 -9.28 13.73 -0.12
N ALA A 80 -9.46 12.59 -0.79
CA ALA A 80 -10.40 12.44 -1.88
C ALA A 80 -11.02 11.06 -1.90
N LEU A 81 -12.16 10.97 -2.58
CA LEU A 81 -12.69 9.72 -3.10
C LEU A 81 -12.14 9.54 -4.52
N LEU A 82 -11.43 8.45 -4.75
CA LEU A 82 -11.00 8.02 -6.08
C LEU A 82 -12.08 7.12 -6.68
N SER A 83 -12.86 7.65 -7.62
CA SER A 83 -13.93 6.95 -8.33
C SER A 83 -13.70 7.08 -9.83
N ASN A 84 -13.79 5.96 -10.56
CA ASN A 84 -13.58 5.92 -12.02
C ASN A 84 -12.28 6.62 -12.47
N GLY A 85 -11.27 6.61 -11.62
CA GLY A 85 -9.99 7.20 -11.94
C GLY A 85 -9.89 8.72 -11.85
N SER A 86 -10.86 9.39 -11.23
CA SER A 86 -10.80 10.81 -10.88
C SER A 86 -10.84 10.98 -9.37
N LEU A 87 -10.11 11.98 -8.88
CA LEU A 87 -10.11 12.37 -7.47
C LEU A 87 -11.25 13.37 -7.23
N GLU A 88 -12.22 12.96 -6.42
CA GLU A 88 -13.36 13.77 -6.02
C GLU A 88 -13.15 14.27 -4.58
N ASN A 89 -13.23 15.58 -4.37
CA ASN A 89 -13.11 16.17 -3.05
C ASN A 89 -14.24 15.71 -2.12
N ILE A 90 -13.92 15.51 -0.84
CA ILE A 90 -14.93 15.18 0.17
C ILE A 90 -15.37 16.44 0.90
N ASN A 91 -16.65 16.77 0.77
CA ASN A 91 -17.25 17.91 1.43
C ASN A 91 -17.18 17.77 2.96
N GLY A 92 -16.85 18.87 3.65
CA GLY A 92 -16.84 18.94 5.12
C GLY A 92 -15.46 18.79 5.78
N ILE A 93 -14.40 18.63 4.98
CA ILE A 93 -13.01 18.80 5.44
C ILE A 93 -12.47 20.11 4.90
N ASP A 94 -11.82 20.86 5.78
CA ASP A 94 -11.28 22.17 5.44
C ASP A 94 -10.05 22.00 4.55
N ALA A 95 -10.30 22.25 3.27
CA ALA A 95 -9.37 22.39 2.14
C ALA A 95 -8.10 23.19 2.43
N ASP A 96 -8.13 24.10 3.41
CA ASP A 96 -7.13 25.13 3.66
C ASP A 96 -6.29 24.86 4.93
N LYS A 97 -6.72 23.96 5.81
CA LYS A 97 -5.89 23.49 6.93
C LYS A 97 -4.82 22.50 6.47
N ILE A 98 -3.54 22.88 6.60
CA ILE A 98 -2.40 22.00 6.34
C ILE A 98 -2.34 21.00 7.49
N GLY A 99 -2.38 19.71 7.18
CA GLY A 99 -2.26 18.70 8.22
C GLY A 99 -1.87 17.34 7.71
N LEU A 100 -1.28 16.54 8.60
CA LEU A 100 -1.03 15.13 8.36
C LEU A 100 -2.35 14.40 8.42
N PHE A 101 -2.64 13.63 7.38
CA PHE A 101 -3.75 12.70 7.33
C PHE A 101 -3.19 11.29 7.36
N SER A 102 -3.70 10.47 8.27
CA SER A 102 -3.49 9.03 8.23
C SER A 102 -4.87 8.37 8.19
N ILE A 103 -5.03 7.44 7.25
CA ILE A 103 -6.23 6.62 7.15
C ILE A 103 -5.99 5.30 7.86
N THR A 104 -6.89 4.92 8.76
CA THR A 104 -6.90 3.56 9.32
C THR A 104 -8.11 2.84 8.77
N ASP A 105 -7.89 1.67 8.12
CA ASP A 105 -8.97 0.75 7.74
C ASP A 105 -9.47 0.08 9.00
N VAL A 106 -10.79 0.06 9.17
CA VAL A 106 -11.38 -0.54 10.35
C VAL A 106 -12.60 -1.39 10.06
N ASN A 107 -12.92 -1.69 8.80
CA ASN A 107 -14.03 -2.61 8.56
C ASN A 107 -14.04 -3.13 7.12
N GLU A 108 -13.08 -3.98 6.76
CA GLU A 108 -13.00 -4.63 5.44
C GLU A 108 -13.49 -3.69 4.33
N ASN A 109 -12.95 -2.45 4.35
CA ASN A 109 -13.16 -1.37 3.40
C ASN A 109 -14.46 -0.52 3.47
N LYS A 110 -15.41 -0.73 4.40
CA LYS A 110 -16.66 0.05 4.43
C LYS A 110 -16.56 1.39 5.14
N ILE A 111 -15.85 1.41 6.26
CA ILE A 111 -15.79 2.55 7.18
C ILE A 111 -14.34 2.88 7.43
N ASN A 112 -13.95 4.07 7.02
CA ASN A 112 -12.59 4.57 7.16
C ASN A 112 -12.54 5.62 8.25
N PHE A 113 -11.55 5.52 9.13
CA PHE A 113 -11.29 6.53 10.14
C PHE A 113 -10.07 7.35 9.73
N MET A 114 -10.17 8.65 10.00
CA MET A 114 -9.16 9.60 9.64
C MET A 114 -8.95 10.55 10.81
N HIS A 115 -7.72 10.97 11.02
CA HIS A 115 -7.43 12.14 11.82
C HIS A 115 -6.72 13.19 10.98
N GLN A 116 -7.04 14.46 11.23
CA GLN A 116 -6.37 15.61 10.66
C GLN A 116 -5.62 16.32 11.79
N ILE A 117 -4.29 16.39 11.70
CA ILE A 117 -3.45 17.11 12.66
C ILE A 117 -3.03 18.43 12.04
N TYR A 118 -3.41 19.57 12.60
CA TYR A 118 -3.05 20.89 12.06
C TYR A 118 -2.66 21.85 13.17
N ASN A 119 -1.88 22.88 12.82
CA ASN A 119 -1.54 23.95 13.74
C ASN A 119 -2.69 24.95 13.84
N ASP A 120 -3.17 25.21 15.06
CA ASP A 120 -4.17 26.24 15.31
C ASP A 120 -3.48 27.55 15.70
N ASP A 121 -3.26 28.41 14.70
CA ASP A 121 -2.63 29.73 14.87
C ASP A 121 -3.35 30.60 15.91
N SER A 122 -4.65 30.38 16.15
CA SER A 122 -5.41 31.14 17.14
C SER A 122 -5.13 30.72 18.58
N LYS A 123 -4.53 29.53 18.79
CA LYS A 123 -4.30 28.93 20.11
C LYS A 123 -2.85 28.52 20.36
N ASN A 124 -1.92 28.74 19.42
CA ASN A 124 -0.53 28.27 19.49
C ASN A 124 -0.42 26.79 19.90
N GLY A 125 -1.20 25.92 19.24
CA GLY A 125 -1.26 24.51 19.61
C GLY A 125 -1.66 23.60 18.45
N ILE A 126 -1.19 22.36 18.52
CA ILE A 126 -1.57 21.30 17.59
C ILE A 126 -3.00 20.86 17.93
N LYS A 127 -3.87 20.84 16.92
CA LYS A 127 -5.21 20.25 17.00
C LYS A 127 -5.30 19.00 16.17
N THR A 128 -6.02 18.02 16.72
CA THR A 128 -6.38 16.79 16.01
C THR A 128 -7.89 16.70 15.89
N GLU A 129 -8.39 16.59 14.66
CA GLU A 129 -9.81 16.36 14.38
C GLU A 129 -10.01 14.96 13.82
N TYR A 130 -11.00 14.23 14.35
CA TYR A 130 -11.28 12.85 13.95
C TYR A 130 -12.52 12.78 13.09
N TYR A 131 -12.49 11.92 12.08
CA TYR A 131 -13.56 11.73 11.13
C TYR A 131 -13.81 10.25 10.89
N LYS A 132 -15.07 9.92 10.63
CA LYS A 132 -15.54 8.64 10.15
C LYS A 132 -16.11 8.85 8.75
N TYR A 133 -15.55 8.20 7.75
CA TYR A 133 -16.07 8.18 6.40
C TYR A 133 -16.70 6.83 6.09
N ASP A 134 -17.96 6.85 5.63
CA ASP A 134 -18.71 5.68 5.22
C ASP A 134 -18.68 5.59 3.68
N MET A 135 -17.95 4.61 3.15
CA MET A 135 -17.73 4.40 1.70
C MET A 135 -18.99 3.93 0.96
N GLU A 136 -19.97 3.37 1.68
CA GLU A 136 -21.22 2.89 1.10
C GLU A 136 -22.20 4.04 0.87
N THR A 137 -22.29 4.95 1.84
CA THR A 137 -23.19 6.10 1.79
C THR A 137 -22.50 7.39 1.33
N ASN A 138 -21.18 7.37 1.12
CA ASN A 138 -20.31 8.52 0.86
C ASN A 138 -20.47 9.64 1.92
N LYS A 139 -20.72 9.28 3.18
CA LYS A 139 -20.98 10.25 4.26
C LYS A 139 -19.77 10.40 5.16
N LEU A 140 -19.30 11.64 5.28
CA LEU A 140 -18.33 12.04 6.27
C LEU A 140 -19.05 12.48 7.55
N LYS A 141 -18.65 11.92 8.69
CA LYS A 141 -19.06 12.34 10.02
C LYS A 141 -17.84 12.77 10.81
N LYS A 142 -17.77 14.07 11.14
CA LYS A 142 -16.83 14.55 12.16
C LYS A 142 -17.19 13.91 13.49
N LEU A 143 -16.24 13.22 14.09
CA LEU A 143 -16.38 12.69 15.43
C LEU A 143 -16.13 13.84 16.39
N LYS A 144 -16.97 13.96 17.42
CA LYS A 144 -16.63 14.84 18.52
C LYS A 144 -15.33 14.29 19.10
N ALA A 145 -14.31 15.14 19.21
CA ALA A 145 -13.23 14.86 20.14
C ALA A 145 -13.93 14.63 21.50
N GLU A 146 -13.91 13.40 22.00
CA GLU A 146 -14.23 13.22 23.41
C GLU A 146 -13.24 14.09 24.17
N SER A 147 -13.80 14.92 25.03
CA SER A 147 -13.14 16.05 25.69
C SER A 147 -11.70 15.76 26.06
N GLU A 148 -10.85 16.77 25.91
CA GLU A 148 -9.63 16.99 26.69
C GLU A 148 -9.92 16.61 28.16
N ASN A 149 -9.70 15.34 28.51
CA ASN A 149 -9.78 14.91 29.89
C ASN A 149 -8.55 15.53 30.52
N ALA A 150 -8.73 16.67 31.19
CA ALA A 150 -7.65 17.43 31.81
C ALA A 150 -6.82 16.58 32.81
N ASN A 151 -7.33 15.40 33.19
CA ASN A 151 -6.67 14.46 34.07
C ASN A 151 -6.13 13.19 33.36
N LEU A 152 -6.14 13.13 32.02
CA LEU A 152 -5.72 11.95 31.26
C LEU A 152 -4.28 11.54 31.60
N GLY A 153 -3.34 12.50 31.58
CA GLY A 153 -1.96 12.26 31.98
C GLY A 153 -1.85 11.63 33.38
N THR A 154 -2.58 12.17 34.37
CA THR A 154 -2.62 11.65 35.75
C THR A 154 -3.19 10.22 35.82
N GLU A 155 -4.27 9.95 35.08
CA GLU A 155 -4.90 8.63 35.04
C GLU A 155 -3.97 7.58 34.41
N LEU A 156 -3.38 7.90 33.26
CA LEU A 156 -2.41 7.05 32.57
C LEU A 156 -1.15 6.82 33.43
N LEU A 157 -0.65 7.86 34.10
CA LEU A 157 0.50 7.77 34.99
C LEU A 157 0.21 6.85 36.19
N SER A 158 -0.99 6.93 36.77
CA SER A 158 -1.42 6.02 37.85
C SER A 158 -1.42 4.57 37.38
N LYS A 159 -1.95 4.31 36.18
CA LYS A 159 -1.96 2.98 35.54
C LYS A 159 -0.55 2.46 35.28
N VAL A 160 0.36 3.30 34.77
CA VAL A 160 1.78 2.99 34.54
C VAL A 160 2.49 2.67 35.86
N ASN A 161 2.38 3.55 36.86
CA ASN A 161 2.97 3.37 38.19
C ASN A 161 2.51 2.05 38.83
N LYS A 162 1.22 1.73 38.73
CA LYS A 162 0.68 0.46 39.23
C LYS A 162 1.25 -0.75 38.48
N LYS A 163 1.36 -0.69 37.15
CA LYS A 163 1.84 -1.82 36.34
C LYS A 163 3.32 -2.12 36.57
N PHE A 164 4.16 -1.09 36.55
CA PHE A 164 5.62 -1.23 36.61
C PHE A 164 6.17 -1.05 38.03
N ASN A 165 5.31 -0.84 39.02
CA ASN A 165 5.69 -0.56 40.41
C ASN A 165 6.68 0.61 40.52
N THR A 166 6.43 1.66 39.72
CA THR A 166 7.21 2.90 39.70
C THR A 166 6.52 3.99 40.49
N ASN A 167 7.24 5.08 40.77
CA ASN A 167 6.70 6.26 41.43
C ASN A 167 7.08 7.53 40.66
N TYR A 168 6.62 7.62 39.42
CA TYR A 168 6.67 8.87 38.66
C TYR A 168 5.70 9.85 39.32
N GLY A 169 6.26 10.75 40.14
CA GLY A 169 5.53 11.75 40.92
C GLY A 169 5.88 13.18 40.51
N SER A 170 5.95 14.11 41.48
CA SER A 170 6.14 15.55 41.24
C SER A 170 7.44 15.95 40.54
N ASP A 171 8.45 15.08 40.53
CA ASP A 171 9.73 15.31 39.84
C ASP A 171 9.65 15.02 38.32
N TYR A 172 8.47 14.68 37.81
CA TYR A 172 8.24 14.31 36.42
C TYR A 172 7.13 15.16 35.79
N THR A 173 7.32 15.50 34.52
CA THR A 173 6.26 16.03 33.66
C THR A 173 5.76 14.91 32.75
N THR A 174 4.49 14.99 32.36
CA THR A 174 3.88 14.07 31.41
C THR A 174 3.45 14.78 30.14
N ARG A 175 3.55 14.08 29.02
CA ARG A 175 2.87 14.45 27.79
C ARG A 175 2.12 13.24 27.27
N GLU A 176 0.85 13.42 26.96
CA GLU A 176 -0.04 12.35 26.55
C GLU A 176 -0.64 12.58 25.17
N TYR A 177 -0.90 11.46 24.50
CA TYR A 177 -1.61 11.40 23.25
C TYR A 177 -2.57 10.21 23.31
N GLU A 178 -3.78 10.38 22.79
CA GLU A 178 -4.78 9.32 22.71
C GLU A 178 -5.43 9.30 21.34
N SER A 179 -5.78 8.11 20.87
CA SER A 179 -6.62 7.91 19.70
C SER A 179 -7.57 6.74 19.93
N ASN A 180 -8.79 6.86 19.41
CA ASN A 180 -9.73 5.75 19.40
C ASN A 180 -9.22 4.64 18.47
N VAL A 181 -9.33 3.41 18.93
CA VAL A 181 -9.10 2.20 18.16
C VAL A 181 -10.45 1.60 17.84
N TYR A 182 -10.67 1.31 16.57
CA TYR A 182 -11.93 0.74 16.12
C TYR A 182 -11.70 -0.72 15.69
N ASN A 183 -12.77 -1.51 15.69
CA ASN A 183 -12.85 -2.81 15.02
C ASN A 183 -14.25 -2.93 14.40
N ASN A 184 -14.31 -3.28 13.13
CA ASN A 184 -15.54 -3.32 12.34
C ASN A 184 -16.43 -2.07 12.52
N GLY A 185 -15.81 -0.89 12.53
CA GLY A 185 -16.49 0.40 12.67
C GLY A 185 -16.97 0.79 14.08
N ASN A 186 -16.76 -0.07 15.07
CA ASN A 186 -17.08 0.17 16.49
C ASN A 186 -15.82 0.53 17.26
N CYS A 187 -15.89 1.54 18.13
CA CYS A 187 -14.78 1.86 19.03
C CYS A 187 -14.62 0.71 20.02
N VAL A 188 -13.45 0.06 20.02
CA VAL A 188 -13.14 -1.04 20.93
C VAL A 188 -12.22 -0.62 22.07
N GLY A 189 -11.67 0.58 22.01
CA GLY A 189 -10.83 1.14 23.06
C GLY A 189 -10.06 2.36 22.60
N LYS A 190 -9.13 2.79 23.43
CA LYS A 190 -8.29 3.97 23.22
C LYS A 190 -6.84 3.53 23.25
N LYS A 191 -6.11 3.76 22.15
CA LYS A 191 -4.65 3.67 22.12
C LYS A 191 -4.09 4.96 22.72
N PHE A 192 -3.05 4.85 23.52
CA PHE A 192 -2.38 6.01 24.08
C PHE A 192 -0.86 5.93 23.93
N MET A 193 -0.24 7.10 23.99
CA MET A 193 1.18 7.30 24.26
C MET A 193 1.31 8.24 25.46
N LEU A 194 2.20 7.92 26.40
CA LEU A 194 2.52 8.72 27.57
C LEU A 194 4.05 8.86 27.64
N GLU A 195 4.53 10.08 27.43
CA GLU A 195 5.92 10.46 27.70
C GLU A 195 6.02 10.91 29.15
N VAL A 196 7.00 10.37 29.89
CA VAL A 196 7.29 10.75 31.27
C VAL A 196 8.72 11.25 31.33
N THR A 197 8.88 12.55 31.59
CA THR A 197 10.19 13.23 31.56
C THR A 197 10.58 13.67 32.96
N ASN A 198 11.77 13.31 33.41
CA ASN A 198 12.33 13.78 34.68
C ASN A 198 12.79 15.24 34.54
N VAL A 199 12.27 16.12 35.39
CA VAL A 199 12.50 17.57 35.31
C VAL A 199 13.97 17.95 35.59
N LYS A 200 14.71 17.14 36.35
CA LYS A 200 16.09 17.46 36.77
C LYS A 200 17.14 17.13 35.71
N ASN A 201 16.96 16.02 34.99
CA ASN A 201 17.96 15.51 34.05
C ASN A 201 17.44 15.33 32.62
N ASN A 202 16.18 15.69 32.35
CA ASN A 202 15.51 15.55 31.05
C ASN A 202 15.47 14.12 30.48
N SER A 203 15.70 13.08 31.30
CA SER A 203 15.54 11.70 30.85
C SER A 203 14.06 11.40 30.62
N THR A 204 13.73 10.86 29.45
CA THR A 204 12.34 10.56 29.06
C THR A 204 12.15 9.06 28.89
N VAL A 205 11.02 8.55 29.41
CA VAL A 205 10.55 7.19 29.17
C VAL A 205 9.19 7.28 28.48
N ILE A 206 8.99 6.44 27.46
CA ILE A 206 7.76 6.42 26.68
C ILE A 206 6.99 5.15 27.00
N PHE A 207 5.71 5.31 27.30
CA PHE A 207 4.76 4.21 27.44
C PHE A 207 3.73 4.30 26.35
N GLN A 208 3.35 3.15 25.79
CA GLN A 208 2.24 3.04 24.86
C GLN A 208 1.29 1.94 25.31
N GLY A 209 0.04 2.01 24.89
CA GLY A 209 -0.91 0.98 25.27
C GLY A 209 -2.26 1.15 24.63
N ILE A 210 -3.17 0.27 25.01
CA ILE A 210 -4.59 0.33 24.68
C ILE A 210 -5.41 0.03 25.93
N TYR A 211 -6.52 0.74 26.11
CA TYR A 211 -7.44 0.47 27.20
C TYR A 211 -8.90 0.69 26.80
N ASN A 212 -9.79 -0.03 27.47
CA ASN A 212 -11.23 0.18 27.52
C ASN A 212 -11.73 -0.21 28.94
N ASP A 213 -13.04 -0.22 29.16
CA ASP A 213 -13.62 -0.51 30.48
C ASP A 213 -13.29 -1.94 30.98
N ASP A 214 -13.07 -2.89 30.08
CA ASP A 214 -12.87 -4.31 30.37
C ASP A 214 -11.42 -4.78 30.22
N PHE A 215 -10.56 -3.98 29.56
CA PHE A 215 -9.26 -4.40 29.08
C PHE A 215 -8.24 -3.28 29.19
N GLN A 216 -7.02 -3.66 29.59
CA GLN A 216 -5.89 -2.76 29.52
C GLN A 216 -4.61 -3.51 29.15
N TYR A 217 -3.88 -2.91 28.22
CA TYR A 217 -2.52 -3.27 27.89
C TYR A 217 -1.63 -2.02 27.88
N ILE A 218 -0.43 -2.14 28.45
CA ILE A 218 0.55 -1.05 28.55
C ILE A 218 1.92 -1.65 28.27
N SER A 219 2.77 -0.94 27.57
CA SER A 219 4.11 -1.36 27.23
C SER A 219 5.06 -0.18 27.36
N GLN A 220 6.30 -0.48 27.73
CA GLN A 220 7.38 0.48 27.71
C GLN A 220 8.13 0.28 26.38
N THR A 221 7.55 0.79 25.30
CA THR A 221 8.08 0.71 23.94
C THR A 221 7.85 2.03 23.21
N SER A 222 8.71 2.31 22.24
CA SER A 222 8.60 3.44 21.33
C SER A 222 7.55 3.23 20.22
N SER A 223 7.07 1.99 20.00
CA SER A 223 6.06 1.73 18.98
C SER A 223 5.19 0.51 19.29
N LEU A 224 3.87 0.71 19.27
CA LEU A 224 2.87 -0.34 19.39
C LEU A 224 1.94 -0.30 18.19
N ASN A 225 1.90 -1.36 17.39
CA ASN A 225 0.97 -1.51 16.27
C ASN A 225 -0.21 -2.39 16.70
N ILE A 226 -1.43 -1.97 16.35
CA ILE A 226 -2.68 -2.67 16.67
C ILE A 226 -3.41 -2.96 15.36
N GLU A 227 -3.72 -4.21 15.13
CA GLU A 227 -4.50 -4.67 13.99
C GLU A 227 -5.58 -5.67 14.44
N PHE A 228 -6.51 -5.99 13.55
CA PHE A 228 -7.58 -6.95 13.83
C PHE A 228 -7.59 -8.04 12.78
N ASP A 229 -7.75 -9.30 13.21
CA ASP A 229 -8.01 -10.40 12.28
C ASP A 229 -9.49 -10.46 11.88
N LYS A 230 -9.79 -11.24 10.83
CA LYS A 230 -11.17 -11.45 10.33
C LYS A 230 -12.15 -11.99 11.37
N ASN A 231 -11.65 -12.60 12.44
CA ASN A 231 -12.48 -13.11 13.53
C ASN A 231 -12.71 -12.05 14.63
N GLY A 232 -12.25 -10.81 14.39
CA GLY A 232 -12.31 -9.70 15.34
C GLY A 232 -11.33 -9.83 16.50
N SER A 233 -10.33 -10.72 16.42
CA SER A 233 -9.27 -10.79 17.43
C SER A 233 -8.35 -9.59 17.27
N MET A 234 -8.04 -8.93 18.38
CA MET A 234 -7.07 -7.84 18.41
C MET A 234 -5.66 -8.43 18.45
N ILE A 235 -4.80 -7.95 17.57
CA ILE A 235 -3.39 -8.33 17.50
C ILE A 235 -2.58 -7.09 17.88
N ILE A 236 -1.79 -7.20 18.94
CA ILE A 236 -0.86 -6.16 19.38
C ILE A 236 0.55 -6.62 19.01
N LYS A 237 1.25 -5.82 18.22
CA LYS A 237 2.64 -6.00 17.81
C LYS A 237 3.52 -4.99 18.52
N GLU A 238 4.57 -5.48 19.16
CA GLU A 238 5.55 -4.67 19.87
C GLU A 238 6.92 -5.00 19.32
N LEU A 239 7.61 -3.99 18.81
CA LEU A 239 9.03 -4.08 18.52
C LEU A 239 9.79 -3.62 19.77
N SER A 240 10.73 -4.45 20.24
CA SER A 240 11.65 -4.08 21.31
C SER A 240 12.94 -3.49 20.74
N ASP A 241 13.68 -2.78 21.59
CA ASP A 241 15.02 -2.30 21.27
C ASP A 241 16.02 -3.44 21.03
N ASP A 242 15.72 -4.65 21.54
CA ASP A 242 16.51 -5.87 21.35
C ASP A 242 16.19 -6.58 20.02
N ASN A 243 15.50 -5.92 19.08
CA ASN A 243 15.11 -6.48 17.79
C ASN A 243 14.19 -7.72 17.91
N ASP A 244 13.39 -7.76 18.98
CA ASP A 244 12.31 -8.73 19.14
C ASP A 244 10.98 -8.15 18.68
N LEU A 245 10.25 -8.91 17.88
CA LEU A 245 8.85 -8.67 17.58
C LEU A 245 7.99 -9.57 18.47
N LYS A 246 7.36 -8.97 19.48
CA LYS A 246 6.36 -9.63 20.32
C LYS A 246 4.97 -9.44 19.74
N ILE A 247 4.26 -10.54 19.56
CA ILE A 247 2.91 -10.58 19.01
C ILE A 247 1.97 -11.17 20.06
N LEU A 248 0.96 -10.38 20.42
CA LEU A 248 -0.05 -10.72 21.41
C LEU A 248 -1.41 -10.77 20.73
N LYS A 249 -2.10 -11.90 20.85
CA LYS A 249 -3.45 -12.07 20.32
C LYS A 249 -4.46 -12.06 21.45
N TYR A 250 -5.43 -11.17 21.36
CA TYR A 250 -6.53 -11.02 22.30
C TYR A 250 -7.84 -11.37 21.62
N LYS A 251 -8.66 -12.19 22.29
CA LYS A 251 -10.03 -12.49 21.88
C LYS A 251 -10.95 -12.18 23.05
N ASN A 252 -11.97 -11.35 22.83
CA ASN A 252 -12.89 -10.88 23.88
C ASN A 252 -12.13 -10.37 25.11
N ASN A 253 -11.16 -9.47 24.90
CA ASN A 253 -10.34 -8.86 25.96
C ASN A 253 -9.44 -9.84 26.76
N LYS A 254 -9.36 -11.12 26.37
CA LYS A 254 -8.50 -12.13 27.00
C LYS A 254 -7.32 -12.48 26.09
N LEU A 255 -6.13 -12.55 26.68
CA LEU A 255 -4.94 -13.02 25.98
C LEU A 255 -5.12 -14.49 25.63
N VAL A 256 -5.17 -14.81 24.33
CA VAL A 256 -5.29 -16.18 23.82
C VAL A 256 -3.98 -16.69 23.25
N ASN A 257 -3.09 -15.80 22.83
CA ASN A 257 -1.75 -16.18 22.39
C ASN A 257 -0.73 -15.08 22.69
N LYS A 258 0.49 -15.50 23.02
CA LYS A 258 1.68 -14.64 23.09
C LYS A 258 2.83 -15.42 22.48
N ALA A 259 3.48 -14.83 21.49
CA ALA A 259 4.70 -15.35 20.90
C ALA A 259 5.67 -14.21 20.58
N THR A 260 6.95 -14.53 20.55
CA THR A 260 8.03 -13.60 20.23
C THR A 260 8.84 -14.16 19.07
N LEU A 261 9.14 -13.31 18.10
CA LEU A 261 10.11 -13.54 17.04
C LEU A 261 11.34 -12.70 17.35
N THR A 262 12.49 -13.34 17.49
CA THR A 262 13.76 -12.68 17.75
C THR A 262 14.53 -12.57 16.46
N GLY A 263 14.99 -11.37 16.11
CA GLY A 263 15.92 -11.20 15.00
C GLY A 263 17.30 -11.72 15.36
N ASP A 264 18.01 -12.28 14.38
CA ASP A 264 19.39 -12.77 14.58
C ASP A 264 20.37 -11.59 14.53
N GLU A 265 21.61 -11.78 15.04
CA GLU A 265 22.65 -10.74 15.15
C GLU A 265 22.94 -9.95 13.85
N ASN A 266 22.70 -10.55 12.68
CA ASN A 266 22.97 -9.95 11.37
C ASN A 266 21.72 -9.42 10.65
N SER A 267 20.59 -9.38 11.34
CA SER A 267 19.31 -9.10 10.70
C SER A 267 18.41 -8.21 11.54
N MET A 268 17.73 -7.27 10.89
CA MET A 268 16.76 -6.38 11.55
C MET A 268 15.33 -6.74 11.11
N LEU A 269 14.41 -6.77 12.07
CA LEU A 269 12.98 -6.92 11.79
C LEU A 269 12.45 -5.56 11.35
N TRP A 270 12.01 -5.45 10.09
CA TRP A 270 11.61 -4.19 9.49
C TRP A 270 10.11 -3.92 9.65
N ASP A 271 9.29 -4.85 9.19
CA ASP A 271 7.83 -4.75 9.25
C ASP A 271 7.19 -6.15 9.27
N SER A 272 5.94 -6.23 9.70
CA SER A 272 5.21 -7.49 9.80
C SER A 272 3.72 -7.36 9.50
N PHE A 273 3.20 -8.40 8.85
CA PHE A 273 1.79 -8.58 8.53
C PHE A 273 1.30 -9.89 9.12
N VAL A 274 0.24 -9.87 9.93
CA VAL A 274 -0.29 -11.08 10.58
C VAL A 274 -1.59 -11.50 9.91
N ASP A 275 -1.65 -12.79 9.54
CA ASP A 275 -2.87 -13.40 9.03
C ASP A 275 -3.15 -14.74 9.71
N GLY A 276 -4.19 -14.74 10.56
CA GLY A 276 -4.57 -15.91 11.35
C GLY A 276 -3.46 -16.32 12.32
N ASP A 277 -2.81 -17.44 12.00
CA ASP A 277 -1.68 -18.04 12.74
C ASP A 277 -0.35 -17.86 12.00
N SER A 278 -0.35 -17.19 10.84
CA SER A 278 0.85 -16.88 10.06
C SER A 278 1.30 -15.44 10.31
N VAL A 279 2.61 -15.23 10.33
CA VAL A 279 3.25 -13.92 10.35
C VAL A 279 4.17 -13.83 9.15
N TYR A 280 3.95 -12.81 8.33
CA TYR A 280 4.81 -12.43 7.23
C TYR A 280 5.70 -11.30 7.74
N LEU A 281 7.01 -11.50 7.71
CA LEU A 281 7.99 -10.63 8.34
C LEU A 281 9.03 -10.21 7.31
N TRP A 282 9.18 -8.91 7.10
CA TRP A 282 10.30 -8.37 6.36
C TRP A 282 11.54 -8.34 7.24
N LYS A 283 12.53 -9.13 6.85
CA LYS A 283 13.81 -9.26 7.54
C LYS A 283 14.89 -8.61 6.68
N TYR A 284 15.53 -7.57 7.19
CA TYR A 284 16.67 -6.93 6.53
C TYR A 284 17.96 -7.62 6.98
N ASP A 285 18.57 -8.41 6.11
CA ASP A 285 19.94 -8.90 6.33
C ASP A 285 20.94 -7.91 5.71
N VAL A 286 21.95 -7.53 6.49
CA VAL A 286 22.99 -6.58 6.05
C VAL A 286 23.75 -7.08 4.81
N ASN A 287 23.76 -8.40 4.56
CA ASN A 287 24.54 -9.03 3.50
C ASN A 287 23.76 -9.42 2.25
N THR A 288 22.43 -9.63 2.33
CA THR A 288 21.67 -10.19 1.19
C THR A 288 20.69 -9.18 0.60
N SER A 289 19.71 -8.70 1.37
CA SER A 289 18.74 -7.63 1.09
C SER A 289 17.54 -7.79 2.04
N LEU A 290 16.54 -6.90 1.94
CA LEU A 290 15.27 -7.05 2.61
C LEU A 290 14.51 -8.26 2.03
N GLU A 291 14.25 -9.29 2.82
CA GLU A 291 13.53 -10.50 2.41
C GLU A 291 12.21 -10.66 3.17
N LEU A 292 11.16 -11.13 2.48
CA LEU A 292 9.91 -11.50 3.13
C LEU A 292 9.93 -12.98 3.51
N VAL A 293 9.79 -13.27 4.79
CA VAL A 293 9.72 -14.63 5.34
C VAL A 293 8.42 -14.88 6.08
N ARG A 294 7.95 -16.13 6.05
CA ARG A 294 6.73 -16.58 6.71
C ARG A 294 7.05 -17.44 7.91
N TYR A 295 6.42 -17.13 9.03
CA TYR A 295 6.39 -17.97 10.22
C TYR A 295 4.96 -18.45 10.49
N ILE A 296 4.82 -19.65 11.05
CA ILE A 296 3.54 -20.23 11.45
C ILE A 296 3.57 -20.54 12.94
N LEU A 297 2.52 -20.16 13.65
CA LEU A 297 2.34 -20.45 15.06
C LEU A 297 2.10 -21.95 15.26
N LYS A 298 3.01 -22.62 15.97
CA LYS A 298 2.90 -24.02 16.40
C LYS A 298 3.30 -24.13 17.86
N ASP A 299 2.45 -24.76 18.67
CA ASP A 299 2.70 -24.98 20.11
C ASP A 299 3.11 -23.71 20.88
N GLY A 300 2.46 -22.58 20.55
CA GLY A 300 2.72 -21.29 21.20
C GLY A 300 3.99 -20.57 20.76
N LYS A 301 4.68 -21.05 19.72
CA LYS A 301 5.87 -20.42 19.15
C LYS A 301 5.73 -20.25 17.64
N TYR A 302 6.29 -19.17 17.10
CA TYR A 302 6.40 -19.01 15.67
C TYR A 302 7.58 -19.82 15.14
N VAL A 303 7.30 -20.72 14.20
CA VAL A 303 8.30 -21.55 13.52
C VAL A 303 8.41 -21.08 12.09
N TYR A 304 9.64 -20.94 11.60
CA TYR A 304 9.91 -20.61 10.20
C TYR A 304 9.19 -21.63 9.28
N SER A 305 8.50 -21.11 8.27
CA SER A 305 7.81 -21.92 7.26
C SER A 305 8.51 -21.79 5.92
N ASP A 306 8.50 -20.58 5.35
CA ASP A 306 8.87 -20.33 3.96
C ASP A 306 9.57 -18.97 3.79
N SER A 307 10.33 -18.80 2.72
CA SER A 307 10.84 -17.50 2.26
C SER A 307 10.23 -17.18 0.90
N TYR A 308 9.73 -15.95 0.77
CA TYR A 308 9.25 -15.38 -0.50
C TYR A 308 10.33 -14.54 -1.21
N GLY A 309 11.52 -14.43 -0.60
CA GLY A 309 12.67 -13.71 -1.13
C GLY A 309 12.55 -12.19 -1.06
N SER A 310 13.53 -11.50 -1.64
CA SER A 310 13.65 -10.03 -1.60
C SER A 310 12.87 -9.28 -2.66
N ASN A 311 12.12 -10.02 -3.47
CA ASN A 311 11.36 -9.48 -4.57
C ASN A 311 9.95 -9.00 -4.17
N VAL A 312 9.48 -9.30 -2.96
CA VAL A 312 8.17 -8.85 -2.48
C VAL A 312 8.27 -7.44 -1.90
N ILE A 313 7.56 -6.51 -2.53
CA ILE A 313 7.55 -5.09 -2.17
C ILE A 313 6.49 -4.81 -1.10
N ASP A 314 5.29 -5.36 -1.26
CA ASP A 314 4.14 -5.14 -0.37
C ASP A 314 3.25 -6.39 -0.31
N ILE A 315 2.54 -6.59 0.82
CA ILE A 315 1.56 -7.66 1.02
C ILE A 315 0.29 -7.09 1.67
N THR A 316 -0.87 -7.56 1.22
CA THR A 316 -2.16 -7.14 1.76
C THR A 316 -3.20 -8.25 1.59
N LYS A 317 -4.44 -7.99 2.00
CA LYS A 317 -5.58 -8.90 1.83
C LYS A 317 -6.71 -8.24 1.08
N ASP A 318 -7.45 -9.03 0.32
CA ASP A 318 -8.71 -8.61 -0.27
C ASP A 318 -9.89 -8.73 0.73
N ASN A 319 -11.08 -8.34 0.29
CA ASN A 319 -12.33 -8.39 1.07
C ASN A 319 -12.80 -9.81 1.46
N LYS A 320 -12.17 -10.86 0.92
CA LYS A 320 -12.43 -12.27 1.27
C LYS A 320 -11.31 -12.84 2.16
N GLY A 321 -10.28 -12.03 2.44
CA GLY A 321 -9.10 -12.43 3.20
C GLY A 321 -8.08 -13.23 2.40
N ASN A 322 -8.16 -13.26 1.07
CA ASN A 322 -7.10 -13.85 0.25
C ASN A 322 -5.89 -12.92 0.25
N LEU A 323 -4.69 -13.50 0.21
CA LEU A 323 -3.44 -12.75 0.24
C LEU A 323 -3.05 -12.27 -1.15
N TRP A 324 -2.57 -11.04 -1.21
CA TRP A 324 -2.09 -10.40 -2.43
C TRP A 324 -0.76 -9.73 -2.17
N ALA A 325 0.08 -9.67 -3.20
CA ALA A 325 1.39 -9.05 -3.12
C ALA A 325 1.73 -8.21 -4.34
N LEU A 326 2.50 -7.16 -4.10
CA LEU A 326 3.24 -6.43 -5.11
C LEU A 326 4.65 -7.00 -5.18
N ARG A 327 5.05 -7.55 -6.33
CA ARG A 327 6.32 -8.28 -6.47
C ARG A 327 7.11 -7.83 -7.68
N LYS A 328 8.42 -7.65 -7.53
CA LYS A 328 9.37 -7.37 -8.60
C LYS A 328 9.93 -8.66 -9.20
N GLU A 329 9.92 -8.78 -10.52
CA GLU A 329 10.53 -9.91 -11.23
C GLU A 329 11.12 -9.39 -12.55
N ASN A 330 12.41 -9.61 -12.80
CA ASN A 330 13.12 -9.17 -14.01
C ASN A 330 12.88 -7.67 -14.36
N ALA A 331 13.06 -6.79 -13.37
CA ALA A 331 12.83 -5.34 -13.45
C ALA A 331 11.37 -4.89 -13.75
N LYS A 332 10.42 -5.83 -13.78
CA LYS A 332 8.99 -5.55 -13.87
C LYS A 332 8.36 -5.71 -12.49
N VAL A 333 7.22 -5.06 -12.26
CA VAL A 333 6.46 -5.20 -11.02
C VAL A 333 5.08 -5.76 -11.34
N PHE A 334 4.63 -6.71 -10.51
CA PHE A 334 3.41 -7.48 -10.71
C PHE A 334 2.53 -7.44 -9.46
N VAL A 335 1.23 -7.28 -9.68
CA VAL A 335 0.21 -7.60 -8.68
C VAL A 335 -0.09 -9.09 -8.78
N SER A 336 0.07 -9.79 -7.67
CA SER A 336 0.04 -11.25 -7.60
C SER A 336 -0.91 -11.70 -6.50
N GLU A 337 -1.69 -12.72 -6.78
CA GLU A 337 -2.42 -13.47 -5.76
C GLU A 337 -1.49 -14.51 -5.14
N ILE A 338 -1.56 -14.71 -3.82
CA ILE A 338 -0.79 -15.74 -3.11
C ILE A 338 -1.76 -16.85 -2.70
N ASP A 339 -1.59 -18.03 -3.29
CA ASP A 339 -2.35 -19.23 -2.95
C ASP A 339 -1.39 -20.37 -2.61
N ASP A 340 -1.54 -20.94 -1.41
CA ASP A 340 -0.65 -21.98 -0.85
C ASP A 340 0.86 -21.68 -1.04
N GLY A 341 1.24 -20.41 -0.87
CA GLY A 341 2.63 -19.94 -1.01
C GLY A 341 3.11 -19.77 -2.46
N THR A 342 2.26 -20.02 -3.45
CA THR A 342 2.55 -19.80 -4.86
C THR A 342 2.03 -18.43 -5.31
N PHE A 343 2.87 -17.67 -6.02
CA PHE A 343 2.46 -16.41 -6.63
C PHE A 343 1.85 -16.63 -8.00
N THR A 344 0.63 -16.15 -8.19
CA THR A 344 -0.02 -16.10 -9.50
C THR A 344 -0.06 -14.66 -10.01
N TYR A 345 0.72 -14.34 -11.04
CA TYR A 345 0.75 -13.00 -11.63
C TYR A 345 -0.59 -12.65 -12.30
N ARG A 346 -1.18 -11.50 -11.96
CA ARG A 346 -2.46 -11.06 -12.52
C ARG A 346 -2.30 -9.80 -13.38
N TYR A 347 -1.56 -8.82 -12.88
CA TYR A 347 -1.35 -7.53 -13.55
C TYR A 347 0.12 -7.13 -13.50
N GLN A 348 0.61 -6.50 -14.56
CA GLN A 348 1.89 -5.82 -14.57
C GLN A 348 1.66 -4.32 -14.37
N VAL A 349 2.42 -3.72 -13.47
CA VAL A 349 2.37 -2.28 -13.17
C VAL A 349 3.73 -1.63 -13.41
N SER A 350 3.76 -0.31 -13.33
CA SER A 350 5.01 0.45 -13.46
C SER A 350 6.02 0.05 -12.36
N PRO A 351 7.33 -0.01 -12.66
CA PRO A 351 8.36 -0.35 -11.67
C PRO A 351 8.50 0.62 -10.50
N ILE A 352 7.86 1.81 -10.58
CA ILE A 352 7.88 2.83 -9.53
C ILE A 352 6.81 2.62 -8.45
N MET A 353 5.95 1.62 -8.61
CA MET A 353 4.87 1.31 -7.68
C MET A 353 5.41 0.58 -6.45
N THR A 354 4.95 0.98 -5.26
CA THR A 354 5.47 0.50 -3.98
C THR A 354 4.41 0.07 -2.97
N SER A 355 3.13 0.38 -3.19
CA SER A 355 2.04 0.01 -2.27
C SER A 355 0.83 -0.54 -3.03
N LEU A 356 0.17 -1.54 -2.45
CA LEU A 356 -1.00 -2.22 -2.99
C LEU A 356 -2.18 -2.13 -2.00
N SER A 357 -3.30 -1.56 -2.46
CA SER A 357 -4.59 -1.57 -1.78
C SER A 357 -5.60 -2.32 -2.63
N ILE A 358 -6.21 -3.38 -2.10
CA ILE A 358 -7.06 -4.29 -2.87
C ILE A 358 -8.38 -4.55 -2.16
N TYR A 359 -9.49 -4.37 -2.88
CA TYR A 359 -10.79 -4.83 -2.45
C TYR A 359 -11.07 -6.23 -2.98
N ASP A 360 -10.81 -6.46 -4.26
CA ASP A 360 -10.88 -7.77 -4.92
C ASP A 360 -10.05 -7.74 -6.22
N ARG A 361 -10.08 -8.84 -6.99
CA ARG A 361 -9.33 -8.98 -8.26
C ARG A 361 -9.65 -7.93 -9.33
N ASP A 362 -10.84 -7.34 -9.25
CA ASP A 362 -11.40 -6.40 -10.20
C ASP A 362 -11.36 -4.95 -9.68
N ASN A 363 -10.95 -4.77 -8.43
CA ASN A 363 -11.01 -3.49 -7.72
C ASN A 363 -9.78 -3.33 -6.82
N PHE A 364 -8.77 -2.62 -7.32
CA PHE A 364 -7.55 -2.33 -6.57
C PHE A 364 -6.87 -1.06 -7.07
N VAL A 365 -6.01 -0.51 -6.22
CA VAL A 365 -5.13 0.61 -6.51
C VAL A 365 -3.70 0.20 -6.16
N VAL A 366 -2.76 0.53 -7.04
CA VAL A 366 -1.33 0.43 -6.77
C VAL A 366 -0.73 1.82 -6.86
N SER A 367 -0.01 2.26 -5.84
CA SER A 367 0.57 3.60 -5.75
C SER A 367 2.07 3.56 -5.49
N GLY A 368 2.74 4.67 -5.79
CA GLY A 368 4.12 4.92 -5.47
C GLY A 368 4.49 6.39 -5.69
N LEU A 369 5.77 6.72 -5.50
CA LEU A 369 6.24 8.12 -5.52
C LEU A 369 6.06 8.83 -6.86
N GLY A 370 5.87 8.10 -7.96
CA GLY A 370 5.66 8.68 -9.29
C GLY A 370 4.25 8.53 -9.83
N GLY A 371 3.28 8.18 -8.98
CA GLY A 371 1.88 8.09 -9.40
C GLY A 371 1.11 6.90 -8.84
N TYR A 372 -0.03 6.62 -9.47
CA TYR A 372 -0.83 5.44 -9.17
C TYR A 372 -1.41 4.80 -10.43
N THR A 373 -1.84 3.55 -10.32
CA THR A 373 -2.71 2.89 -11.27
C THR A 373 -3.91 2.28 -10.54
N GLN A 374 -5.03 2.14 -11.25
CA GLN A 374 -6.28 1.64 -10.68
C GLN A 374 -6.89 0.64 -11.65
N VAL A 375 -7.40 -0.47 -11.10
CA VAL A 375 -8.37 -1.34 -11.76
C VAL A 375 -9.69 -1.19 -11.01
N ASN A 376 -10.73 -0.95 -11.79
CA ASN A 376 -12.08 -0.79 -11.30
C ASN A 376 -13.01 -1.32 -12.39
N VAL A 377 -13.33 -2.60 -12.30
CA VAL A 377 -14.18 -3.29 -13.25
C VAL A 377 -15.55 -3.48 -12.63
N GLN A 378 -16.54 -2.78 -13.19
CA GLN A 378 -17.93 -3.05 -12.85
C GLN A 378 -18.40 -4.32 -13.56
N ARG A 379 -19.12 -5.19 -12.83
CA ARG A 379 -19.74 -6.40 -13.36
C ARG A 379 -21.25 -6.36 -13.16
N ASP A 380 -21.99 -6.91 -14.11
CA ASP A 380 -23.44 -7.07 -13.99
C ASP A 380 -23.80 -8.25 -13.08
N SER A 381 -25.09 -8.48 -12.83
CA SER A 381 -25.57 -9.60 -11.99
C SER A 381 -25.25 -10.98 -12.57
N ASN A 382 -24.77 -11.06 -13.81
CA ASN A 382 -24.35 -12.28 -14.50
C ASN A 382 -22.82 -12.36 -14.65
N ASP A 383 -22.08 -11.54 -13.90
CA ASP A 383 -20.62 -11.49 -13.88
C ASP A 383 -19.95 -11.00 -15.18
N ASN A 384 -20.74 -10.42 -16.10
CA ASN A 384 -20.20 -9.81 -17.32
C ASN A 384 -19.61 -8.44 -17.01
N VAL A 385 -18.45 -8.14 -17.59
CA VAL A 385 -17.84 -6.81 -17.50
C VAL A 385 -18.74 -5.76 -18.16
N ILE A 386 -19.18 -4.79 -17.37
CA ILE A 386 -19.87 -3.60 -17.86
C ILE A 386 -18.78 -2.64 -18.34
N LEU A 387 -18.58 -2.56 -19.65
CA LEU A 387 -17.73 -1.54 -20.25
C LEU A 387 -18.40 -0.18 -20.11
N ASN A 388 -18.00 0.60 -19.11
CA ASN A 388 -18.28 2.03 -19.11
C ASN A 388 -17.43 2.68 -20.22
N ASN A 389 -18.01 2.81 -21.40
CA ASN A 389 -17.46 3.61 -22.49
C ASN A 389 -17.48 5.09 -22.10
N THR A 390 -16.57 5.50 -21.24
CA THR A 390 -16.27 6.93 -21.06
C THR A 390 -15.15 7.29 -22.03
N THR A 391 -15.54 7.65 -23.25
CA THR A 391 -14.67 8.37 -24.17
C THR A 391 -14.23 9.65 -23.47
N ASN A 392 -12.95 9.75 -23.10
CA ASN A 392 -12.35 11.00 -22.65
C ASN A 392 -12.39 12.01 -23.80
N ASN A 393 -13.46 12.80 -23.88
CA ASN A 393 -13.40 14.08 -24.56
C ASN A 393 -12.56 15.01 -23.69
N THR A 394 -11.29 15.15 -24.04
CA THR A 394 -10.45 16.26 -23.58
C THR A 394 -11.04 17.57 -24.07
N THR A 395 -11.94 18.17 -23.29
CA THR A 395 -12.21 19.60 -23.37
C THR A 395 -11.01 20.32 -22.75
N GLN A 396 -10.19 20.95 -23.59
CA GLN A 396 -9.22 21.93 -23.10
C GLN A 396 -9.94 23.03 -22.33
N PRO A 397 -9.45 23.47 -21.17
CA PRO A 397 -9.95 24.69 -20.54
C PRO A 397 -9.58 25.88 -21.44
N GLN A 398 -10.58 26.55 -22.01
CA GLN A 398 -10.41 27.89 -22.58
C GLN A 398 -10.14 28.86 -21.43
N TYR A 399 -8.92 29.40 -21.38
CA TYR A 399 -8.62 30.58 -20.59
C TYR A 399 -9.30 31.80 -21.24
N ASN A 400 -10.37 32.28 -20.60
CA ASN A 400 -10.97 33.56 -20.92
C ASN A 400 -10.00 34.68 -20.52
N ASN A 401 -9.45 35.34 -21.53
CA ASN A 401 -8.60 36.50 -21.40
C ASN A 401 -9.50 37.75 -21.44
N THR A 402 -9.92 38.26 -20.28
CA THR A 402 -10.49 39.61 -20.17
C THR A 402 -9.37 40.58 -19.82
N GLY A 403 -9.08 41.47 -20.76
CA GLY A 403 -8.00 42.45 -20.66
C GLY A 403 -8.25 43.52 -19.60
N SER A 404 -7.14 44.09 -19.12
CA SER A 404 -7.09 45.49 -18.74
C SER A 404 -5.70 46.03 -19.11
N SER A 405 -5.72 47.03 -19.97
CA SER A 405 -4.61 47.82 -20.46
C SER A 405 -3.98 48.67 -19.36
N THR A 406 -2.65 48.79 -19.35
CA THR A 406 -1.94 50.09 -19.34
C THR A 406 -0.49 49.91 -19.80
N ASN A 407 -0.07 50.85 -20.65
CA ASN A 407 1.26 51.00 -21.23
C ASN A 407 2.28 51.51 -20.20
N THR A 408 3.52 51.01 -20.26
CA THR A 408 4.72 51.87 -20.31
C THR A 408 5.87 51.15 -21.01
N ILE A 409 6.52 51.88 -21.91
CA ILE A 409 7.69 51.55 -22.72
C ILE A 409 8.92 52.18 -22.04
N ASP A 410 10.01 51.44 -21.82
CA ASP A 410 11.34 51.70 -22.43
C ASP A 410 12.55 50.97 -21.80
N ASN A 411 13.48 50.63 -22.71
CA ASN A 411 14.94 50.38 -22.57
C ASN A 411 15.53 49.01 -22.17
N ILE A 412 15.67 48.15 -23.19
CA ILE A 412 16.91 47.78 -23.92
C ILE A 412 18.26 47.55 -23.16
N ASN A 413 18.84 46.37 -23.49
CA ASN A 413 20.24 45.86 -23.45
C ASN A 413 20.76 45.18 -22.16
N SER A 414 20.96 43.86 -22.15
CA SER A 414 22.10 43.17 -22.80
C SER A 414 22.16 41.66 -22.48
N ILE A 415 22.20 40.86 -23.56
CA ILE A 415 23.11 39.75 -23.89
C ILE A 415 23.53 38.71 -22.81
N LYS A 416 23.32 37.44 -23.21
CA LYS A 416 23.93 36.15 -22.79
C LYS A 416 23.32 35.43 -21.59
N GLY A 417 22.55 34.38 -21.91
CA GLY A 417 22.14 33.33 -20.98
C GLY A 417 21.54 32.16 -21.76
N GLU A 418 22.35 31.13 -21.93
CA GLU A 418 22.05 29.68 -21.98
C GLU A 418 20.67 29.18 -22.43
N THR A 419 20.75 28.17 -23.31
CA THR A 419 19.67 27.37 -23.91
C THR A 419 18.66 26.83 -22.90
N ASN A 420 17.53 27.53 -22.75
CA ASN A 420 16.29 26.96 -22.23
C ASN A 420 15.61 26.13 -23.32
N ASN A 421 15.95 24.85 -23.41
CA ASN A 421 15.08 23.86 -24.05
C ASN A 421 13.91 23.59 -23.12
N SER A 422 12.83 24.36 -23.28
CA SER A 422 11.52 24.05 -22.73
C SER A 422 11.00 22.78 -23.40
N ARG A 423 11.19 21.65 -22.71
CA ARG A 423 10.60 20.37 -23.12
C ARG A 423 9.08 20.52 -23.03
N LYS A 424 8.42 20.49 -24.19
CA LYS A 424 6.96 20.47 -24.31
C LYS A 424 6.38 19.33 -23.45
N ILE A 425 5.63 19.69 -22.42
CA ILE A 425 4.77 18.78 -21.67
C ILE A 425 3.59 18.44 -22.60
N GLY A 426 3.50 17.18 -23.02
CA GLY A 426 2.42 16.73 -23.91
C GLY A 426 2.72 15.52 -24.79
N GLU A 427 3.89 14.88 -24.70
CA GLU A 427 4.11 13.60 -25.36
C GLU A 427 3.82 12.44 -24.42
N LYS A 428 2.83 11.64 -24.80
CA LYS A 428 2.58 10.29 -24.29
C LYS A 428 3.85 9.49 -24.56
N GLU A 429 4.69 9.25 -23.56
CA GLU A 429 5.79 8.28 -23.69
C GLU A 429 5.18 6.87 -23.75
N SER A 430 4.71 6.48 -24.93
CA SER A 430 4.50 5.07 -25.23
C SER A 430 5.87 4.45 -25.53
N ILE A 431 6.43 3.76 -24.56
CA ILE A 431 7.62 2.93 -24.77
C ILE A 431 7.24 1.84 -25.79
N PRO A 432 8.09 1.52 -26.79
CA PRO A 432 7.78 0.50 -27.78
C PRO A 432 7.52 -0.85 -27.11
N LYS A 433 6.41 -1.49 -27.49
CA LYS A 433 6.10 -2.89 -27.15
C LYS A 433 7.19 -3.80 -27.73
N THR A 434 8.22 -4.12 -26.96
CA THR A 434 9.18 -5.18 -27.30
C THR A 434 8.63 -6.52 -26.82
N GLY A 435 7.89 -7.16 -27.72
CA GLY A 435 7.28 -8.46 -27.51
C GLY A 435 6.35 -8.78 -28.67
N SER A 436 6.91 -9.00 -29.85
CA SER A 436 6.12 -9.58 -30.96
C SER A 436 5.57 -10.91 -30.46
N PRO A 437 4.24 -11.15 -30.46
CA PRO A 437 3.74 -12.49 -30.26
C PRO A 437 4.30 -13.35 -31.39
N VAL A 438 5.03 -14.40 -31.05
CA VAL A 438 5.33 -15.46 -32.04
C VAL A 438 3.97 -16.02 -32.42
N ASN A 439 3.46 -15.59 -33.56
CA ASN A 439 2.18 -16.04 -34.09
C ASN A 439 2.23 -17.56 -34.17
N SER A 440 1.34 -18.23 -33.44
CA SER A 440 1.22 -19.69 -33.40
C SER A 440 1.04 -20.29 -34.79
N SER A 441 0.46 -19.53 -35.71
CA SER A 441 0.38 -19.87 -37.14
C SER A 441 1.75 -20.00 -37.79
N THR A 442 2.73 -19.16 -37.42
CA THR A 442 4.10 -19.20 -37.95
C THR A 442 4.87 -20.42 -37.44
N MET A 443 4.68 -20.81 -36.18
CA MET A 443 5.23 -22.06 -35.60
C MET A 443 4.63 -23.31 -36.26
N ILE A 444 3.32 -23.30 -36.53
CA ILE A 444 2.64 -24.40 -37.25
C ILE A 444 3.14 -24.50 -38.69
N ILE A 445 3.36 -23.37 -39.37
CA ILE A 445 3.90 -23.35 -40.73
C ILE A 445 5.36 -23.85 -40.75
N LEU A 446 6.20 -23.44 -39.79
CA LEU A 446 7.59 -23.90 -39.67
C LEU A 446 7.69 -25.41 -39.37
N SER A 447 6.78 -25.94 -38.55
CA SER A 447 6.69 -27.38 -38.27
C SER A 447 6.18 -28.17 -39.48
N LEU A 448 5.21 -27.66 -40.23
CA LEU A 448 4.77 -28.26 -41.51
C LEU A 448 5.87 -28.24 -42.58
N LEU A 449 6.62 -27.15 -42.71
CA LEU A 449 7.73 -27.02 -43.66
C LEU A 449 8.89 -27.97 -43.33
N SER A 450 9.18 -28.20 -42.05
CA SER A 450 10.21 -29.15 -41.62
C SER A 450 9.77 -30.61 -41.80
N LEU A 451 8.48 -30.94 -41.61
CA LEU A 451 7.89 -32.24 -41.96
C LEU A 451 7.92 -32.52 -43.47
N LEU A 452 7.59 -31.52 -44.30
CA LEU A 452 7.68 -31.61 -45.77
C LEU A 452 9.13 -31.74 -46.25
N GLY A 453 10.06 -30.99 -45.65
CA GLY A 453 11.49 -31.10 -45.96
C GLY A 453 12.07 -32.48 -45.61
N GLY A 454 11.70 -33.03 -44.46
CA GLY A 454 12.13 -34.36 -44.02
C GLY A 454 11.57 -35.50 -44.88
N THR A 455 10.32 -35.41 -45.32
CA THR A 455 9.70 -36.42 -46.19
C THR A 455 10.28 -36.42 -47.61
N ILE A 456 10.66 -35.27 -48.16
CA ILE A 456 11.32 -35.17 -49.47
C ILE A 456 12.75 -35.77 -49.41
N LEU A 457 13.51 -35.50 -48.34
CA LEU A 457 14.84 -36.06 -48.13
C LEU A 457 14.83 -37.59 -47.98
N LEU A 458 13.83 -38.14 -47.29
CA LEU A 458 13.65 -39.59 -47.12
C LEU A 458 13.19 -40.32 -48.38
N ARG A 459 12.65 -39.61 -49.38
CA ARG A 459 12.21 -40.21 -50.65
C ARG A 459 13.34 -40.29 -51.69
N LYS A 460 14.40 -39.50 -51.51
CA LYS A 460 15.55 -39.41 -52.44
C LYS A 460 16.70 -40.38 -52.08
N HIS A 461 16.63 -41.04 -50.92
CA HIS A 461 17.62 -41.98 -50.37
C HIS A 461 16.94 -43.24 -49.79
#